data_AF-A0A8J7MSJ1-F1
#
_entry.id   AF-A0A8J7MSJ1-F1
#
_cell.length_a   1.000
_cell.length_b   1.000
_cell.length_c   1.000
_cell.angle_alpha   90.00
_cell.angle_beta   90.00
_cell.angle_gamma   90.00
#
_symmetry.space_group_name_H-M   'P 1'
#
loop_
_entity.id
_entity.type
_entity.pdbx_description
1 polymer ?
#
loop_
_entity_poly.entity_id
_entity_poly.type
_entity_poly.pdbx_seq_one_letter_code
_entity_poly.pdbx_strand_id
1 'polypeptide(L)' 'MDRLTRTWALLIGLTLATTALAAWDGRLAVPGLMLLAWAKARGILAGFLHLRNAPGWLAAFTLPLALWLAAIAALMAIR' A
#
# COMPACT_ATOMS: atom_id res chain seq x y z
N MET A 1 -23.10 -2.76 0.36
CA MET A 1 -21.96 -3.60 -0.09
C MET A 1 -21.35 -4.26 1.13
N ASP A 2 -21.04 -5.56 1.02
CA ASP A 2 -20.30 -6.28 2.06
C ASP A 2 -18.89 -5.68 2.25
N ARG A 3 -18.32 -5.80 3.46
CA ARG A 3 -16.98 -5.30 3.80
C ARG A 3 -15.91 -5.91 2.90
N LEU A 4 -16.02 -7.20 2.58
CA LEU A 4 -15.16 -7.92 1.66
C LEU A 4 -15.26 -7.35 0.25
N THR A 5 -16.47 -7.12 -0.26
CA THR A 5 -16.70 -6.51 -1.57
C THR A 5 -16.09 -5.11 -1.65
N ARG A 6 -16.19 -4.32 -0.57
CA ARG A 6 -15.55 -2.99 -0.49
C ARG A 6 -14.02 -3.08 -0.52
N THR A 7 -13.43 -4.05 0.18
CA THR A 7 -11.98 -4.30 0.14
C THR A 7 -11.53 -4.71 -1.26
N TRP A 8 -12.28 -5.58 -1.94
CA TRP A 8 -12.02 -5.97 -3.32
C TRP A 8 -12.05 -4.76 -4.26
N ALA A 9 -13.10 -3.93 -4.20
CA ALA A 9 -13.21 -2.74 -5.03
C ALA A 9 -12.02 -1.78 -4.81
N LEU A 10 -11.58 -1.60 -3.56
CA LEU A 10 -10.40 -0.81 -3.23
C LEU A 10 -9.13 -1.40 -3.87
N LEU A 11 -8.90 -2.72 -3.73
CA LEU A 11 -7.71 -3.36 -4.28
C LEU A 11 -7.67 -3.33 -5.81
N ILE A 12 -8.82 -3.49 -6.46
CA ILE A 12 -8.94 -3.32 -7.92
C ILE A 12 -8.55 -1.89 -8.31
N GLY A 13 -9.10 -0.88 -7.63
CA GLY A 13 -8.76 0.52 -7.87
C GLY A 13 -7.27 0.82 -7.66
N LEU A 14 -6.67 0.31 -6.58
CA LEU A 14 -5.24 0.46 -6.31
C LEU A 14 -4.37 -0.26 -7.33
N THR A 15 -4.85 -1.37 -7.89
CA THR A 15 -4.14 -2.12 -8.94
C THR A 15 -4.15 -1.35 -10.24
N LEU A 16 -5.30 -0.80 -10.64
CA LEU A 16 -5.42 0.09 -11.79
C LEU A 16 -4.56 1.35 -11.64
N ALA A 17 -4.51 1.94 -10.45
CA ALA A 17 -3.63 3.06 -10.16
C ALA A 17 -2.15 2.65 -10.27
N THR A 18 -1.80 1.42 -9.86
CA THR A 18 -0.43 0.89 -9.99
C THR A 18 -0.07 0.76 -11.48
N THR A 19 -0.95 0.21 -12.31
CA THR A 19 -0.68 0.02 -13.74
C THR A 19 -0.60 1.36 -14.47
N ALA A 20 -1.50 2.29 -14.16
CA ALA A 20 -1.47 3.64 -14.72
C ALA A 20 -0.19 4.41 -14.35
N LEU A 21 0.22 4.33 -13.09
CA LEU A 21 1.44 4.99 -12.62
C LEU A 21 2.70 4.33 -13.16
N ALA A 22 2.73 3.01 -13.27
CA ALA A 22 3.86 2.27 -13.82
C ALA A 22 4.07 2.52 -15.32
N ALA A 23 3.00 2.89 -16.04
CA ALA A 23 3.10 3.30 -17.45
C ALA A 23 3.70 4.70 -17.62
N TRP A 24 3.92 5.46 -16.54
CA TRP A 24 4.44 6.82 -16.60
C TRP A 24 5.93 6.84 -16.23
N ASP A 25 6.78 7.23 -17.19
CA ASP A 25 8.20 7.48 -16.93
C ASP A 25 8.39 8.84 -16.27
N GLY A 26 8.43 8.84 -14.93
CA GLY A 26 8.65 10.04 -14.14
C GLY A 26 9.36 9.75 -12.83
N ARG A 27 10.16 10.71 -12.35
CA ARG A 27 10.85 10.62 -11.04
C ARG A 27 9.89 10.37 -9.87
N LEU A 28 8.61 10.70 -10.04
CA LEU A 28 7.57 10.50 -9.03
C LEU A 28 6.88 9.12 -9.11
N ALA A 29 7.10 8.35 -10.19
CA ALA A 29 6.48 7.03 -10.35
C ALA A 29 6.91 6.08 -9.23
N VAL A 30 8.19 6.06 -8.90
CA VAL A 30 8.75 5.20 -7.86
C VAL A 30 8.16 5.46 -6.46
N PRO A 31 8.22 6.68 -5.88
CA PRO A 31 7.62 6.93 -4.58
C PRO A 31 6.09 6.74 -4.59
N GLY A 32 5.42 7.05 -5.70
CA GLY A 32 3.98 6.78 -5.84
C GLY A 32 3.65 5.28 -5.85
N LEU A 33 4.46 4.46 -6.53
CA LEU A 33 4.30 3.00 -6.53
C LEU A 33 4.52 2.41 -5.13
N MET A 34 5.46 2.96 -4.35
CA MET A 34 5.68 2.56 -2.96
C MET A 34 4.48 2.90 -2.06
N LEU A 35 3.90 4.09 -2.22
CA LEU A 35 2.67 4.48 -1.53
C LEU A 35 1.49 3.56 -1.89
N LEU A 36 1.32 3.22 -3.17
CA LEU A 36 0.29 2.29 -3.63
C LEU A 36 0.52 0.87 -3.08
N ALA A 37 1.77 0.42 -3.02
CA ALA A 37 2.12 -0.87 -2.42
C ALA A 37 1.77 -0.91 -0.92
N TRP A 38 2.10 0.15 -0.18
CA TRP A 38 1.73 0.29 1.23
C TRP A 38 0.21 0.31 1.44
N ALA A 39 -0.53 1.07 0.62
CA ALA A 39 -1.97 1.15 0.70
C ALA A 39 -2.65 -0.22 0.45
N LYS A 40 -2.14 -1.00 -0.53
CA LYS A 40 -2.60 -2.38 -0.78
C LYS A 40 -2.33 -3.28 0.42
N ALA A 41 -1.13 -3.25 0.98
CA ALA A 41 -0.78 -4.04 2.15
C ALA A 41 -1.70 -3.73 3.34
N ARG A 42 -1.96 -2.45 3.62
CA ARG A 42 -2.90 -2.03 4.67
C ARG A 42 -4.33 -2.52 4.38
N GLY A 43 -4.78 -2.45 3.13
CA GLY A 43 -6.09 -2.94 2.70
C GLY A 43 -6.25 -4.45 2.91
N ILE A 44 -5.22 -5.24 2.57
CA ILE A 44 -5.19 -6.70 2.75
C ILE A 44 -5.21 -7.05 4.23
N LEU A 45 -4.32 -6.45 5.03
CA LEU A 45 -4.22 -6.66 6.48
C LEU A 45 -5.54 -6.31 7.20
N ALA A 46 -6.14 -5.16 6.87
CA ALA A 46 -7.37 -4.72 7.51
C ALA A 46 -8.60 -5.52 7.04
N GLY A 47 -8.67 -5.85 5.75
CA GLY A 47 -9.85 -6.41 5.11
C GLY A 47 -9.92 -7.94 5.15
N PHE A 48 -8.86 -8.62 4.72
CA PHE A 48 -8.83 -10.09 4.61
C PHE A 48 -8.37 -10.78 5.88
N LEU A 49 -7.43 -10.18 6.62
CA LEU A 49 -6.99 -10.70 7.93
C LEU A 49 -7.84 -10.17 9.08
N HIS A 50 -8.90 -9.41 8.78
CA HIS A 50 -9.82 -8.81 9.74
C HIS A 50 -9.15 -7.98 10.85
N LEU A 51 -7.89 -7.56 10.67
CA LEU A 51 -7.12 -6.79 11.66
C LEU A 51 -7.67 -5.38 11.88
N ARG A 52 -8.69 -4.97 11.11
CA ARG A 52 -9.44 -3.75 11.40
C ARG A 52 -10.09 -3.76 12.78
N ASN A 53 -10.43 -4.93 13.31
CA ASN A 53 -10.97 -5.07 14.67
C ASN A 53 -9.86 -5.18 15.74
N ALA A 54 -8.59 -5.19 15.33
CA ALA A 54 -7.42 -5.33 16.19
C ALA A 54 -6.36 -4.26 15.81
N PRO A 55 -6.62 -2.97 16.11
CA PRO A 55 -5.81 -1.86 15.60
C PRO A 55 -4.33 -1.91 16.01
N GLY A 56 -4.02 -2.46 17.19
CA GLY A 56 -2.65 -2.67 17.63
C GLY A 56 -1.86 -3.62 16.72
N TRP A 57 -2.49 -4.73 16.30
CA TRP A 57 -1.88 -5.68 15.37
C TRP A 57 -1.75 -5.09 13.96
N LEU A 58 -2.76 -4.37 13.49
CA LEU A 58 -2.67 -3.68 12.21
C LEU A 58 -1.50 -2.69 12.21
N ALA A 59 -1.31 -1.92 13.28
CA ALA A 59 -0.18 -1.02 13.43
C ALA A 59 1.16 -1.78 13.49
N ALA A 60 1.23 -2.88 14.25
CA ALA A 60 2.43 -3.70 14.38
C ALA A 60 2.93 -4.28 13.05
N PHE A 61 2.03 -4.59 12.10
CA PHE A 61 2.43 -5.02 10.75
C PHE A 61 2.68 -3.86 9.79
N THR A 62 1.88 -2.79 9.88
CA THR A 62 1.97 -1.67 8.91
C THR A 62 3.11 -0.71 9.19
N LEU A 63 3.53 -0.54 10.45
CA LEU A 63 4.59 0.38 10.83
C LEU A 63 5.98 -0.09 10.38
N PRO A 64 6.41 -1.34 10.64
CA PRO A 64 7.70 -1.83 10.13
C PRO A 64 7.76 -1.80 8.60
N LEU A 65 6.64 -2.14 7.94
CA LEU A 65 6.54 -2.07 6.49
C LEU A 65 6.68 -0.62 5.97
N ALA A 66 6.05 0.35 6.65
CA ALA A 66 6.18 1.76 6.30
C ALA A 66 7.62 2.24 6.48
N LEU A 67 8.29 1.87 7.57
CA LEU A 67 9.70 2.21 7.82
C LEU A 67 10.62 1.59 6.76
N TRP A 68 10.37 0.34 6.38
CA TRP A 68 11.13 -0.34 5.32
C TRP A 68 10.99 0.36 3.97
N LEU A 69 9.76 0.72 3.59
CA LEU A 69 9.51 1.47 2.37
C LEU A 69 10.14 2.87 2.44
N ALA A 70 10.07 3.56 3.58
CA ALA A 70 10.73 4.85 3.76
C ALA A 70 12.26 4.74 3.61
N ALA A 71 12.87 3.69 4.14
CA ALA A 71 14.30 3.43 4.00
C ALA A 71 14.72 3.20 2.54
N ILE A 72 13.93 2.41 1.79
CA ILE A 72 14.16 2.19 0.35
C ILE A 72 14.02 3.51 -0.42
N ALA A 73 13.00 4.33 -0.10
CA ALA A 73 12.79 5.61 -0.75
C ALA A 73 13.94 6.58 -0.48
N ALA A 74 14.43 6.64 0.77
CA ALA A 74 15.58 7.44 1.15
C ALA A 74 16.85 7.00 0.40
N LEU A 75 17.09 5.69 0.31
CA LEU A 75 18.23 5.15 -0.43
C LEU A 75 18.20 5.53 -1.91
N MET A 76 17.02 5.47 -2.54
CA MET A 76 16.88 5.88 -3.94
C MET A 76 17.01 7.40 -4.14
N ALA A 77 16.66 8.21 -3.14
CA ALA A 77 16.78 9.67 -3.25
C ALA A 77 18.22 10.18 -3.18
N ILE A 78 19.13 9.41 -2.58
CA ILE A 78 20.56 9.77 -2.42
C ILE A 78 21.41 9.27 -3.60
N ARG A 79 20.84 8.40 -4.45
CA ARG A 79 21.50 7.80 -5.60
C ARG A 79 21.24 8.59 -6.88
#